data_AF-A0A7H4MCH1-F1
#
_entry.id   AF-A0A7H4MCH1-F1
#
_cell.length_a   1.000
_cell.length_b   1.000
_cell.length_c   1.000
_cell.angle_alpha   90.00
_cell.angle_beta   90.00
_cell.angle_gamma   90.00
#
_symmetry.space_group_name_H-M   'P 1'
#
loop_
_entity.id
_entity.type
_entity.pdbx_description
1 polymer ?
#
loop_
_entity_poly.entity_id
_entity_poly.type
_entity_poly.pdbx_seq_one_letter_code
_entity_poly.pdbx_strand_id
1 'polypeptide(L)' 'MPAGRGELGQKIMTGQMSLDNIARYAEQHNLNPQPHSGRQELLENLVNTYIFG' A
#
# COMPACT_ATOMS: atom_id res chain seq x y z
N MET A 1 -0.03 -5.21 7.56
CA MET A 1 -1.26 -5.05 6.74
C MET A 1 -0.95 -4.07 5.61
N PRO A 2 -1.47 -4.25 4.38
CA PRO A 2 -1.24 -3.28 3.31
C PRO A 2 -1.78 -1.90 3.72
N ALA A 3 -0.99 -0.85 3.48
CA ALA A 3 -1.24 0.50 4.01
C ALA A 3 -2.63 1.07 3.67
N GLY A 4 -3.21 0.68 2.53
CA GLY A 4 -4.55 1.13 2.10
C GLY A 4 -5.75 0.47 2.78
N ARG A 5 -5.56 -0.61 3.56
CA ARG A 5 -6.68 -1.33 4.19
C ARG A 5 -6.99 -0.88 5.63
N GLY A 6 -6.17 0.00 6.20
CA GLY A 6 -6.43 0.60 7.51
C GLY A 6 -7.46 1.73 7.43
N GLU A 7 -7.96 2.17 8.58
CA GLU A 7 -8.95 3.27 8.70
C GLU A 7 -8.50 4.55 7.96
N LEU A 8 -7.22 4.92 8.07
CA LEU A 8 -6.63 6.04 7.34
C LEU A 8 -6.73 5.85 5.82
N GLY A 9 -6.38 4.66 5.32
CA GLY A 9 -6.45 4.33 3.89
C GLY A 9 -7.89 4.44 3.37
N GLN A 10 -8.87 3.99 4.13
CA GLN A 10 -10.29 4.12 3.77
C GLN A 10 -10.74 5.58 3.72
N LYS A 11 -10.36 6.42 4.70
CA LYS A 11 -10.68 7.86 4.70
C LYS A 11 -10.08 8.59 3.49
N ILE A 12 -8.87 8.21 3.08
CA ILE A 12 -8.22 8.74 1.87
C ILE A 12 -8.96 8.27 0.62
N MET A 13 -9.24 6.97 0.49
CA MET A 13 -9.88 6.39 -0.70
C MET A 13 -11.32 6.87 -0.92
N THR A 14 -12.04 7.18 0.16
CA THR A 14 -13.43 7.67 0.11
C THR A 14 -13.52 9.19 -0.05
N GLY A 15 -12.39 9.90 -0.14
CA GLY A 15 -12.36 11.35 -0.27
C GLY A 15 -12.75 12.11 1.00
N GLN A 16 -12.75 11.45 2.16
CA GLN A 16 -13.09 12.05 3.46
C GLN A 16 -11.95 12.92 4.03
N MET A 17 -10.75 12.85 3.46
CA MET A 17 -9.62 13.73 3.80
C MET A 17 -9.18 14.54 2.58
N SER A 18 -9.03 15.85 2.75
CA SER A 18 -8.36 16.73 1.81
C SER A 18 -6.83 16.48 1.81
N LEU A 19 -6.14 16.94 0.78
CA LEU A 19 -4.67 16.85 0.71
C LEU A 19 -3.97 17.56 1.89
N ASP A 20 -4.48 18.70 2.35
CA ASP A 20 -3.96 19.41 3.53
C ASP A 20 -4.10 18.57 4.80
N ASN A 21 -5.26 17.91 4.99
CA ASN A 21 -5.46 17.03 6.13
C ASN A 21 -4.52 15.82 6.10
N ILE A 22 -4.25 15.27 4.91
CA ILE A 22 -3.32 14.14 4.72
C ILE A 22 -1.89 14.57 5.05
N ALA A 23 -1.45 15.74 4.58
CA ALA A 23 -0.12 16.27 4.84
C ALA A 23 0.12 16.48 6.35
N ARG A 24 -0.82 17.14 7.05
CA ARG A 24 -0.74 17.33 8.51
C ARG A 24 -0.71 16.01 9.26
N TYR A 25 -1.53 15.05 8.85
CA TYR A 25 -1.53 13.72 9.46
C TYR A 25 -0.17 13.03 9.31
N ALA A 26 0.45 13.12 8.12
CA ALA A 26 1.76 12.53 7.87
C ALA A 26 2.86 13.14 8.74
N GLU A 27 2.86 14.46 8.91
CA GLU A 27 3.81 15.16 9.77
C GLU A 27 3.59 14.86 11.26
N GLN A 28 2.35 14.97 11.74
CA GLN A 28 1.99 14.76 13.15
C GLN A 28 2.30 13.34 13.63
N HIS A 29 2.08 12.35 12.77
CA HIS A 29 2.34 10.94 13.08
C HIS A 29 3.72 10.46 12.63
N ASN A 30 4.56 11.36 12.11
CA ASN A 30 5.90 11.07 11.59
C ASN A 30 5.89 9.81 10.70
N LEU A 31 4.96 9.77 9.74
CA LEU A 31 4.76 8.60 8.90
C LEU A 31 6.00 8.34 8.03
N ASN A 32 6.59 7.17 8.22
CA ASN A 32 7.73 6.70 7.42
C ASN A 32 7.39 5.35 6.77
N PRO A 33 6.48 5.31 5.77
CA PRO A 33 6.11 4.08 5.10
C PRO A 33 7.31 3.48 4.38
N GLN A 34 7.56 2.20 4.63
CA GLN A 34 8.62 1.47 3.95
C GLN A 34 8.06 0.76 2.73
N PRO A 35 8.73 0.83 1.57
CA PRO A 35 8.33 0.04 0.41
C PRO A 35 8.50 -1.45 0.74
N HIS A 36 7.53 -2.25 0.30
CA HIS A 36 7.62 -3.71 0.37
C HIS A 36 7.71 -4.28 -1.03
N SER A 37 8.55 -5.30 -1.23
CA SER A 37 8.68 -5.97 -2.52
C SER A 37 7.34 -6.53 -2.99
N GLY A 38 6.96 -6.20 -4.23
CA GLY A 38 5.79 -6.76 -4.91
C GLY A 38 5.96 -8.21 -5.37
N ARG A 39 7.16 -8.79 -5.19
CA ARG A 39 7.48 -10.18 -5.53
C ARG A 39 7.14 -10.57 -6.98
N GLN A 40 7.22 -9.63 -7.91
CA GLN A 40 6.82 -9.83 -9.30
C GLN A 40 7.54 -11.04 -9.94
N GLU A 41 8.88 -11.06 -9.92
CA GLU A 41 9.66 -12.16 -10.49
C GLU A 41 9.35 -13.52 -9.83
N LEU A 42 9.13 -13.55 -8.52
CA LEU A 42 8.74 -14.76 -7.80
C LEU A 42 7.36 -15.25 -8.27
N LEU A 43 6.40 -14.33 -8.42
CA LEU A 43 5.05 -14.65 -8.86
C LEU A 43 5.03 -15.10 -10.32
N GLU A 44 5.83 -14.47 -11.19
CA GLU A 44 6.00 -14.89 -12.58
C GLU A 44 6.58 -16.31 -12.65
N ASN A 45 7.62 -16.61 -11.88
CA ASN A 45 8.19 -17.96 -11.81
C ASN A 45 7.19 -18.99 -11.27
N LEU A 46 6.39 -18.62 -10.26
CA LEU A 46 5.36 -19.49 -9.70
C LEU A 46 4.32 -19.85 -10.76
N VAL A 47 3.80 -18.84 -11.47
CA VAL A 47 2.81 -19.05 -12.55
C VAL A 47 3.39 -19.92 -13.65
N ASN A 48 4.62 -19.64 -14.09
CA ASN A 48 5.31 -20.46 -15.10
C ASN A 48 5.44 -21.92 -14.66
N THR A 49 5.77 -22.17 -13.39
CA THR A 49 5.88 -23.53 -12.84
C THR A 49 4.55 -24.28 -12.89
N TYR A 50 3.42 -23.64 -12.58
CA TYR A 50 2.11 -24.30 -12.64
C TYR A 50 1.58 -24.52 -14.07
N ILE A 51 2.04 -23.72 -15.05
CA ILE A 51 1.59 -23.83 -16.45
C ILE A 51 2.45 -24.81 -17.23
N PHE A 52 3.77 -24.85 -16.99
CA PHE A 52 4.74 -25.57 -17.81
C PHE A 52 5.49 -26.69 -17.09
N GLY A 53 5.42 -26.76 -15.76
CA GLY A 53 5.98 -27.84 -14.94
C GLY A 53 5.00 -29.00 -14.75
#